data_AF-A0A059AGF3-F1
#
_entry.id   AF-A0A059AGF3-F1
#
_cell.length_a   1.000
_cell.length_b   1.000
_cell.length_c   1.000
_cell.angle_alpha   90.00
_cell.angle_beta   90.00
_cell.angle_gamma   90.00
#
_symmetry.space_group_name_H-M   'P 1'
#
loop_
_entity.id
_entity.type
_entity.pdbx_description
1 polymer ?
#
loop_
_entity_poly.entity_id
_entity_poly.type
_entity_poly.pdbx_seq_one_letter_code
_entity_poly.pdbx_strand_id
1 'polypeptide(L)'
;MEESYLLQVIRTRDGEFFLASSKAVLQSFCDVFPGIVDDIIPAGCGPHLFFSYLEQCKLAIADNRKNADQHIILFSWSLGEERNEAVLVDIDRDNWLPRIELQENGDDNSILGLCTDKVSMHEKVKVQLGVEEQKDLSPFCILFCLSRRKDVQCCLVFSSALSYLLC
;
A
#
# COMPACT_ATOMS: atom_id res chain seq x y z
N MET A 1 7.11 -8.02 22.88
CA MET A 1 7.39 -8.23 21.46
C MET A 1 6.06 -8.39 20.78
N GLU A 2 5.68 -7.41 19.97
CA GLU A 2 4.51 -7.55 19.10
C GLU A 2 4.92 -8.49 17.97
N GLU A 3 4.19 -9.59 17.80
CA GLU A 3 4.40 -10.49 16.66
C GLU A 3 3.88 -9.82 15.38
N SER A 4 4.48 -10.16 14.23
CA SER A 4 4.07 -9.58 12.94
C SER A 4 2.60 -9.87 12.63
N TYR A 5 2.01 -9.05 11.76
CA TYR A 5 0.59 -9.10 11.46
C TYR A 5 0.29 -10.24 10.48
N LEU A 6 -0.61 -11.14 10.87
CA LEU A 6 -1.22 -12.11 9.96
C LEU A 6 -2.35 -11.42 9.19
N LEU A 7 -2.17 -11.24 7.88
CA LEU A 7 -3.21 -10.72 7.01
C LEU A 7 -3.93 -11.87 6.30
N GLN A 8 -5.24 -11.90 6.41
CA GLN A 8 -6.07 -12.95 5.82
C GLN A 8 -7.08 -12.38 4.85
N VAL A 9 -7.05 -12.87 3.62
CA VAL A 9 -8.05 -12.58 2.59
C VAL A 9 -9.02 -13.74 2.55
N ILE A 10 -10.28 -13.46 2.85
CA ILE A 10 -11.37 -14.42 2.70
C ILE A 10 -12.05 -14.11 1.36
N ARG A 11 -12.03 -15.07 0.44
CA ARG A 11 -12.66 -14.95 -0.88
C ARG A 11 -13.64 -16.09 -1.13
N THR A 12 -14.58 -15.90 -2.04
CA THR A 12 -15.37 -17.01 -2.62
C THR A 12 -14.62 -17.58 -3.81
N ARG A 13 -14.73 -18.90 -4.05
CA ARG A 13 -14.08 -19.52 -5.22
C ARG A 13 -14.61 -18.95 -6.54
N ASP A 14 -15.90 -18.61 -6.59
CA ASP A 14 -16.57 -18.13 -7.80
C ASP A 14 -16.45 -16.62 -7.99
N GLY A 15 -15.95 -15.92 -6.96
CA GLY A 15 -15.63 -14.51 -7.03
C GLY A 15 -16.79 -13.53 -6.83
N GLU A 16 -17.95 -14.06 -6.43
CA GLU A 16 -19.17 -13.32 -6.13
C GLU A 16 -19.28 -13.03 -4.62
N PHE A 17 -20.29 -12.25 -4.24
CA PHE A 17 -20.63 -11.99 -2.84
C PHE A 17 -20.82 -13.30 -2.05
N PHE A 18 -20.50 -13.27 -0.75
CA PHE A 18 -20.72 -14.40 0.15
C PHE A 18 -22.21 -14.70 0.31
N LEU A 19 -22.73 -15.64 -0.48
CA LEU A 19 -24.00 -16.31 -0.21
C LEU A 19 -23.81 -17.37 0.87
N ALA A 20 -24.86 -17.69 1.63
CA ALA A 20 -24.81 -18.66 2.73
C ALA A 20 -24.30 -20.06 2.33
N SER A 21 -24.38 -20.43 1.06
CA SER A 21 -23.90 -21.70 0.49
C SER A 21 -22.48 -21.63 -0.11
N SER A 22 -21.86 -20.44 -0.12
CA SER A 22 -20.58 -20.22 -0.77
C SER A 22 -19.46 -20.92 -0.01
N LYS A 23 -18.60 -21.64 -0.73
CA LYS A 23 -17.36 -22.16 -0.16
C LYS A 23 -16.32 -21.04 -0.12
N ALA A 24 -16.00 -20.61 1.09
CA ALA A 24 -14.92 -19.65 1.33
C ALA A 24 -13.55 -20.31 1.10
N VAL A 25 -12.65 -19.55 0.50
CA VAL A 25 -11.23 -19.85 0.39
C VAL A 25 -10.49 -18.81 1.21
N LEU A 26 -9.57 -19.28 2.05
CA LEU A 26 -8.74 -18.44 2.90
C LEU A 26 -7.35 -18.36 2.27
N GLN A 27 -6.87 -17.15 2.05
CA GLN A 27 -5.49 -16.86 1.70
C GLN A 27 -4.83 -16.14 2.87
N SER A 28 -3.68 -16.64 3.30
CA SER A 28 -2.95 -16.08 4.44
C SER A 28 -1.62 -15.51 3.97
N PHE A 29 -1.32 -14.29 4.43
CA PHE A 29 -0.06 -13.61 4.22
C PHE A 29 0.58 -13.38 5.59
N CYS A 30 1.75 -13.98 5.78
CA CYS A 30 2.55 -13.83 6.99
C CYS A 30 3.65 -12.79 6.74
N ASP A 31 4.06 -12.09 7.80
CA ASP A 31 5.24 -11.22 7.79
C ASP A 31 5.22 -10.14 6.70
N VAL A 32 4.04 -9.60 6.40
CA VAL A 32 3.84 -8.62 5.32
C VAL A 32 4.49 -7.25 5.59
N PHE A 33 4.84 -6.99 6.86
CA PHE A 33 5.54 -5.78 7.28
C PHE A 33 6.95 -6.17 7.77
N PRO A 34 8.00 -5.96 6.96
CA PRO A 34 9.33 -6.49 7.26
C PRO A 34 10.09 -5.72 8.37
N GLY A 35 9.71 -4.47 8.64
CA GLY A 35 10.45 -3.55 9.51
C GLY A 35 9.71 -3.15 10.78
N ILE A 36 9.01 -4.06 11.45
CA ILE A 36 8.28 -3.75 12.69
C ILE A 36 9.25 -3.39 13.82
N VAL A 37 9.08 -2.18 14.37
CA VAL A 37 9.81 -1.67 15.55
C VAL A 37 8.82 -1.48 16.70
N ASP A 38 9.03 -2.20 17.80
CA ASP A 38 8.06 -2.29 18.91
C ASP A 38 7.78 -0.95 19.60
N ASP A 39 8.82 -0.13 19.78
CA ASP A 39 8.85 1.08 20.61
C ASP A 39 8.84 2.38 19.79
N ILE A 40 8.71 2.29 18.46
CA ILE A 40 8.61 3.47 17.58
C ILE A 40 7.37 4.32 17.92
N ILE A 41 6.30 3.69 18.42
CA ILE A 41 5.08 4.38 18.86
C ILE A 41 4.81 4.05 20.33
N PRO A 42 4.39 5.05 21.15
CA PRO A 42 4.03 4.80 22.54
C PRO A 42 2.97 3.71 22.73
N ALA A 43 3.10 2.95 23.81
CA ALA A 43 2.13 1.93 24.17
C ALA A 43 0.72 2.51 24.36
N GLY A 44 -0.30 1.75 23.96
CA GLY A 44 -1.71 2.16 24.06
C GLY A 44 -2.22 3.03 22.91
N CYS A 45 -1.39 3.31 21.90
CA CYS A 45 -1.78 4.09 20.72
C CYS A 45 -2.27 3.22 19.55
N GLY A 46 -3.34 2.43 19.73
CA GLY A 46 -3.94 1.63 18.65
C GLY A 46 -4.85 2.45 17.71
N PRO A 47 -5.32 1.90 16.57
CA PRO A 47 -4.76 0.77 15.81
C PRO A 47 -3.49 1.15 15.04
N HIS A 48 -2.66 0.16 14.72
CA HIS A 48 -1.42 0.35 13.95
C HIS A 48 -1.58 0.09 12.46
N LEU A 49 -2.62 -0.63 12.03
CA LEU A 49 -2.88 -0.93 10.62
C LEU A 49 -3.74 0.17 9.99
N PHE A 50 -3.25 0.76 8.90
CA PHE A 50 -4.07 1.50 7.94
C PHE A 50 -4.36 0.64 6.72
N PHE A 51 -5.57 0.75 6.18
CA PHE A 51 -6.00 -0.04 5.03
C PHE A 51 -6.97 0.75 4.15
N SER A 52 -6.75 0.75 2.84
CA SER A 52 -7.66 1.32 1.83
C SER A 52 -7.75 0.41 0.63
N TYR A 53 -8.93 0.30 0.03
CA TYR A 53 -9.16 -0.48 -1.18
C TYR A 53 -9.64 0.39 -2.34
N LEU A 54 -9.07 0.16 -3.52
CA LEU A 54 -9.36 0.85 -4.77
C LEU A 54 -10.06 -0.10 -5.73
N GLU A 55 -11.40 -0.05 -5.75
CA GLU A 55 -12.23 -0.93 -6.59
C GLU A 55 -11.84 -0.88 -8.08
N GLN A 56 -11.62 0.32 -8.61
CA GLN A 56 -11.33 0.57 -10.03
C GLN A 56 -10.10 -0.17 -10.58
N CYS A 57 -9.14 -0.50 -9.73
CA CYS A 57 -7.93 -1.24 -10.10
C CYS A 57 -7.73 -2.52 -9.28
N LYS A 58 -8.71 -2.87 -8.44
CA LYS A 58 -8.70 -4.00 -7.51
C LYS A 58 -7.40 -4.09 -6.70
N LEU A 59 -7.02 -2.96 -6.12
CA LEU A 59 -5.77 -2.80 -5.36
C LEU A 59 -6.09 -2.43 -3.92
N ALA A 60 -5.50 -3.15 -2.96
CA ALA A 60 -5.48 -2.73 -1.56
C ALA A 60 -4.12 -2.10 -1.22
N ILE A 61 -4.19 -1.06 -0.40
CA ILE A 61 -3.06 -0.32 0.16
C ILE A 61 -3.11 -0.54 1.66
N ALA A 62 -2.02 -1.03 2.24
CA ALA A 62 -1.87 -1.25 3.66
C ALA A 62 -0.61 -0.55 4.18
N ASP A 63 -0.67 -0.07 5.41
CA ASP A 63 0.49 0.44 6.14
C ASP A 63 0.39 -0.03 7.58
N ASN A 64 1.53 -0.21 8.22
CA ASN A 64 1.58 -0.39 9.66
C ASN A 64 2.43 0.72 10.26
N ARG A 65 1.83 1.47 11.20
CA ARG A 65 2.49 2.60 11.87
C ARG A 65 3.77 2.21 12.62
N LYS A 66 3.96 0.92 12.93
CA LYS A 66 5.18 0.39 13.55
C LYS A 66 6.23 -0.08 12.54
N ASN A 67 5.90 -0.11 11.26
CA ASN A 67 6.80 -0.47 10.20
C ASN A 67 7.70 0.72 9.87
N ALA A 68 8.99 0.57 10.09
CA ALA A 68 10.00 1.60 9.86
C ALA A 68 10.57 1.57 8.42
N ASP A 69 10.35 0.47 7.70
CA ASP A 69 10.84 0.24 6.34
C ASP A 69 9.73 -0.31 5.45
N GLN A 70 9.77 -0.02 4.14
CA GLN A 70 8.74 -0.38 3.17
C GLN A 70 7.33 -0.10 3.69
N HIS A 71 7.09 1.16 4.07
CA HIS A 71 5.89 1.59 4.82
C HIS A 71 4.59 1.13 4.16
N ILE A 72 4.46 1.31 2.85
CA ILE A 72 3.25 0.96 2.10
C ILE A 72 3.38 -0.42 1.45
N ILE A 73 2.45 -1.30 1.83
CA ILE A 73 2.28 -2.64 1.27
C ILE A 73 1.07 -2.65 0.33
N LEU A 74 1.21 -3.31 -0.82
CA LEU A 74 0.18 -3.37 -1.85
C LEU A 74 -0.27 -4.81 -2.09
N PHE A 75 -1.58 -5.03 -2.16
CA PHE A 75 -2.18 -6.29 -2.59
C PHE A 75 -2.99 -6.07 -3.86
N SER A 76 -2.76 -6.88 -4.89
CA SER A 76 -3.47 -6.79 -6.17
C SER A 76 -4.29 -8.04 -6.45
N TRP A 77 -5.53 -7.86 -6.87
CA TRP A 77 -6.38 -8.93 -7.42
C TRP A 77 -6.33 -8.99 -8.94
N SER A 78 -5.64 -8.02 -9.56
CA SER A 78 -5.49 -7.96 -11.02
C SER A 78 -4.26 -8.72 -11.52
N LEU A 79 -3.32 -9.05 -10.61
CA LEU A 79 -2.09 -9.79 -10.90
C LEU A 79 -2.17 -11.29 -10.52
N GLY A 80 -3.22 -11.73 -9.83
CA GLY A 80 -3.38 -13.14 -9.45
C GLY A 80 -3.59 -14.05 -10.66
N GLU A 81 -3.06 -15.27 -10.60
CA GLU A 81 -3.22 -16.27 -11.66
C GLU A 81 -4.64 -16.85 -11.64
N GLU A 82 -5.20 -17.05 -10.44
CA GLU A 82 -6.58 -17.45 -10.27
C GLU A 82 -7.54 -16.25 -10.19
N ARG A 83 -8.79 -16.48 -10.57
CA ARG A 83 -9.85 -15.48 -10.42
C ARG A 83 -9.97 -15.03 -8.96
N ASN A 84 -9.81 -13.72 -8.76
CA ASN A 84 -9.91 -13.05 -7.46
C ASN A 84 -8.93 -13.56 -6.40
N GLU A 85 -7.80 -14.15 -6.82
CA GLU A 85 -6.66 -14.35 -5.95
C GLU A 85 -5.99 -13.00 -5.67
N ALA A 86 -5.71 -12.73 -4.40
CA ALA A 86 -4.91 -11.59 -4.01
C ALA A 86 -3.43 -11.97 -4.14
N VAL A 87 -2.59 -11.07 -4.60
CA VAL A 87 -1.14 -11.24 -4.56
C VAL A 87 -0.49 -10.05 -3.91
N LEU A 88 0.55 -10.30 -3.11
CA LEU A 88 1.43 -9.25 -2.63
C LEU A 88 2.19 -8.69 -3.83
N VAL A 89 2.20 -7.37 -3.97
CA VAL A 89 2.92 -6.72 -5.07
C VAL A 89 4.37 -6.54 -4.67
N ASP A 90 5.26 -7.13 -5.45
CA ASP A 90 6.70 -6.87 -5.35
C ASP A 90 7.09 -5.79 -6.36
N ILE A 91 7.68 -4.70 -5.88
CA ILE A 91 8.15 -3.59 -6.71
C ILE A 91 9.68 -3.65 -6.76
N ASP A 92 10.20 -4.25 -7.82
CA ASP A 92 11.64 -4.49 -7.99
C ASP A 92 12.51 -3.22 -7.95
N ARG A 93 11.95 -2.06 -8.31
CA ARG A 93 12.70 -0.81 -8.42
C ARG A 93 12.55 0.03 -7.16
N ASP A 94 13.65 0.15 -6.42
CA ASP A 94 13.71 0.90 -5.16
C ASP A 94 13.16 2.33 -5.25
N ASN A 95 13.48 3.07 -6.32
CA ASN A 95 13.01 4.44 -6.53
C ASN A 95 11.50 4.56 -6.79
N TRP A 96 10.79 3.44 -6.93
CA TRP A 96 9.34 3.40 -7.09
C TRP A 96 8.62 2.94 -5.83
N LEU A 97 9.39 2.52 -4.81
CA LEU A 97 8.83 2.12 -3.54
C LEU A 97 8.28 3.36 -2.82
N PRO A 98 7.00 3.34 -2.45
CA PRO A 98 6.43 4.35 -1.58
C PRO A 98 6.97 4.26 -0.15
N ARG A 99 8.01 5.03 0.12
CA ARG A 99 8.58 5.17 1.46
C ARG A 99 8.69 6.63 1.87
N ILE A 100 8.63 6.83 3.18
CA ILE A 100 9.05 8.10 3.78
C ILE A 100 10.54 7.97 4.07
N GLU A 101 11.34 8.86 3.48
CA GLU A 101 12.78 8.89 3.69
C GLU A 101 13.15 9.08 5.17
N LEU A 102 14.36 8.68 5.54
CA LEU A 102 14.87 8.85 6.90
C LEU A 102 14.83 10.31 7.34
N GLN A 103 14.73 10.52 8.65
CA GLN A 103 14.84 11.85 9.23
C GLN A 103 16.28 12.41 9.05
N GLU A 104 16.44 13.73 9.09
CA GLU A 104 17.76 14.38 8.97
C GLU A 104 18.76 13.96 10.06
N ASN A 105 18.24 13.54 11.22
CA ASN A 105 19.06 13.02 12.32
C ASN A 105 19.41 11.52 12.16
N GLY A 106 18.95 10.88 11.08
CA GLY A 106 19.16 9.46 10.78
C GLY A 106 18.16 8.52 11.43
N ASP A 107 17.16 9.03 12.16
CA ASP A 107 16.13 8.20 12.79
C ASP A 107 15.09 7.71 11.77
N ASP A 108 14.52 6.54 12.05
CA ASP A 108 13.42 5.98 11.27
C ASP A 108 12.19 6.90 11.29
N ASN A 109 11.48 6.89 10.17
CA ASN A 109 10.18 7.55 10.05
C ASN A 109 9.04 6.53 10.12
N SER A 110 7.87 6.99 10.56
CA SER A 110 6.65 6.20 10.47
C SER A 110 5.46 7.03 10.01
N ILE A 111 4.53 6.35 9.35
CA ILE A 111 3.26 6.92 8.93
C ILE A 111 2.34 7.00 10.14
N LEU A 112 1.83 8.20 10.41
CA LEU A 112 0.86 8.49 11.45
C LEU A 112 -0.57 8.60 10.93
N GLY A 113 -0.74 8.81 9.63
CA GLY A 113 -2.03 8.89 8.97
C GLY A 113 -1.91 8.58 7.48
N LEU A 114 -2.89 7.85 6.97
CA LEU A 114 -2.99 7.45 5.58
C LEU A 114 -4.35 7.87 5.02
N CYS A 115 -4.37 8.53 3.87
CA CYS A 115 -5.61 8.93 3.20
C CYS A 115 -5.49 8.73 1.68
N THR A 116 -6.56 8.26 1.05
CA THR A 116 -6.63 8.16 -0.41
C THR A 116 -7.63 9.15 -0.96
N ASP A 117 -7.18 10.06 -1.82
CA ASP A 117 -8.04 10.93 -2.61
C ASP A 117 -8.28 10.32 -3.99
N LYS A 118 -9.55 10.05 -4.29
CA LYS A 118 -10.02 9.46 -5.54
C LYS A 118 -10.74 10.47 -6.44
N VAL A 119 -10.96 11.69 -5.94
CA VAL A 119 -11.82 12.69 -6.60
C VAL A 119 -10.99 13.71 -7.34
N SER A 120 -9.83 14.13 -6.82
CA SER A 120 -9.03 15.20 -7.45
C SER A 120 -8.31 14.80 -8.75
N MET A 121 -8.66 13.66 -9.35
CA MET A 121 -7.91 12.97 -10.41
C MET A 121 -8.41 13.27 -11.83
N HIS A 122 -8.47 14.55 -12.20
CA HIS A 122 -9.05 14.95 -13.49
C HIS A 122 -8.03 15.14 -14.62
N GLU A 123 -6.74 15.21 -14.29
CA GLU A 123 -5.68 15.53 -15.25
C GLU A 123 -4.62 14.43 -15.34
N LYS A 124 -4.01 14.33 -16.52
CA LYS A 124 -2.85 13.45 -16.73
C LYS A 124 -1.61 14.11 -16.14
N VAL A 125 -0.78 13.32 -15.49
CA VAL A 125 0.50 13.76 -14.95
C VAL A 125 1.62 13.26 -15.86
N LYS A 126 2.58 14.13 -16.15
CA LYS A 126 3.81 13.76 -16.84
C LYS A 126 4.73 13.06 -15.87
N VAL A 127 4.97 11.78 -16.11
CA VAL A 127 5.89 10.96 -15.32
C VAL A 127 7.16 10.72 -16.12
N GLN A 128 8.30 10.98 -15.49
CA GLN A 128 9.62 10.68 -16.03
C GLN A 128 10.00 9.23 -15.68
N LEU A 129 10.19 8.41 -16.70
CA LEU A 129 10.53 7.00 -16.64
C LEU A 129 12.00 6.82 -17.05
N GLY A 130 12.91 6.89 -16.06
CA GLY A 130 14.35 6.89 -16.35
C GLY A 130 14.80 8.18 -17.05
N VAL A 131 15.89 8.13 -17.83
CA VAL A 131 16.55 9.34 -18.35
C VAL A 131 15.83 9.93 -19.57
N GLU A 132 15.17 9.11 -20.40
CA GLU A 132 14.70 9.55 -21.73
C GLU A 132 13.19 9.41 -21.95
N GLU A 133 12.46 8.60 -21.19
CA GLU A 133 11.04 8.36 -21.44
C GLU A 133 10.17 9.26 -20.55
N GLN A 134 9.39 10.15 -21.17
CA GLN A 134 8.27 10.84 -20.51
C GLN A 134 6.96 10.24 -20.97
N LYS A 135 6.07 9.96 -20.01
CA LYS A 135 4.75 9.40 -20.28
C LYS A 135 3.67 10.19 -19.55
N ASP A 136 2.62 10.54 -20.27
CA ASP A 136 1.41 11.08 -19.67
C ASP A 136 0.59 9.94 -19.08
N LEU A 137 0.46 9.91 -17.76
CA LEU A 137 -0.27 8.88 -17.04
C LEU A 137 -1.47 9.48 -16.31
N SER A 138 -2.59 8.75 -16.30
CA SER A 138 -3.75 9.07 -15.48
C SER A 138 -3.66 8.28 -14.18
N PRO A 139 -3.48 8.94 -13.01
CA PRO A 139 -3.41 8.23 -11.76
C PRO A 139 -4.82 7.86 -11.27
N PHE A 140 -4.92 6.75 -10.57
CA PHE A 140 -6.15 6.24 -9.96
C PHE A 140 -6.51 6.96 -8.67
N CYS A 141 -5.51 7.33 -7.87
CA CYS A 141 -5.68 8.11 -6.65
C CYS A 141 -4.39 8.84 -6.27
N ILE A 142 -4.53 9.81 -5.38
CA ILE A 142 -3.43 10.37 -4.58
C ILE A 142 -3.47 9.72 -3.20
N LEU A 143 -2.34 9.16 -2.78
CA LEU A 143 -2.12 8.66 -1.43
C LEU A 143 -1.41 9.76 -0.62
N PHE A 144 -2.04 10.22 0.44
CA PHE A 144 -1.46 11.15 1.40
C PHE A 144 -0.96 10.38 2.62
N CYS A 145 0.33 10.56 2.93
CA CYS A 145 0.99 9.98 4.08
C CYS A 145 1.42 11.10 5.02
N LEU A 146 0.91 11.10 6.26
CA LEU A 146 1.33 12.03 7.31
C LEU A 146 2.46 11.40 8.11
N SER A 147 3.63 12.04 8.14
CA SER A 147 4.78 11.57 8.92
C SER A 147 4.74 12.06 10.37
N ARG A 148 5.61 11.51 11.23
CA ARG A 148 5.82 11.97 12.62
C ARG A 148 6.20 13.44 12.74
N ARG A 149 6.87 14.01 11.74
CA ARG A 149 7.25 15.43 11.71
C ARG A 149 6.12 16.36 11.24
N LYS A 150 4.93 15.80 10.95
CA LYS A 150 3.78 16.48 10.35
C LYS A 150 4.00 16.92 8.90
N ASP A 151 5.00 16.34 8.24
CA ASP A 151 5.17 16.49 6.81
C ASP A 151 4.12 15.61 6.11
N VAL A 152 3.54 16.14 5.04
CA VAL A 152 2.58 15.42 4.20
C VAL A 152 3.28 15.06 2.90
N GLN A 153 3.45 13.77 2.67
CA GLN A 153 3.98 13.24 1.42
C GLN A 153 2.82 12.74 0.55
N CYS A 154 2.85 13.10 -0.72
CA CYS A 154 1.82 12.74 -1.69
C CYS A 154 2.41 11.72 -2.66
N CYS A 155 1.76 10.57 -2.80
CA CYS A 155 2.15 9.56 -3.77
C CYS A 155 1.02 9.37 -4.80
N LEU A 156 1.36 9.29 -6.09
CA LEU A 156 0.38 8.97 -7.14
C LEU A 156 0.35 7.47 -7.42
N VAL A 157 -0.83 6.89 -7.62
CA VAL A 157 -1.00 5.44 -7.93
C VAL A 157 -1.49 5.26 -9.37
N PHE A 158 -0.87 4.39 -10.19
CA PHE A 158 -1.17 4.23 -11.64
C PHE A 158 -1.51 2.77 -12.05
N SER A 159 -2.04 2.58 -13.27
CA SER A 159 -2.62 1.31 -13.76
C SER A 159 -1.71 0.36 -14.54
N SER A 160 -0.90 0.88 -15.46
CA SER A 160 -0.21 0.04 -16.43
C SER A 160 1.17 -0.32 -15.88
N ALA A 161 1.22 -1.45 -15.17
CA ALA A 161 2.26 -1.88 -14.24
C ALA A 161 2.23 -1.11 -12.92
N LEU A 162 2.28 -1.86 -11.82
CA LEU A 162 2.23 -1.44 -10.42
C LEU A 162 3.49 -0.66 -9.99
N SER A 163 3.89 0.30 -10.81
CA SER A 163 5.30 0.63 -10.96
C SER A 163 5.65 2.06 -10.59
N TYR A 164 4.74 2.89 -10.08
CA TYR A 164 5.14 4.24 -9.71
C TYR A 164 4.30 4.71 -8.53
N LEU A 165 4.87 4.75 -7.32
CA LEU A 165 4.55 5.80 -6.37
C LEU A 165 5.66 6.84 -6.50
N LEU A 166 5.32 8.00 -7.05
CA LEU A 166 6.22 9.14 -7.12
C LEU A 166 5.94 10.01 -5.90
N CYS A 167 6.98 10.21 -5.11
CA CYS A 167 7.03 11.11 -3.96
C CYS A 167 7.62 12.47 -4.37
#